data_AF-A0A536NWC4-F1
#
_entry.id   AF-A0A536NWC4-F1
#
_cell.length_a   1.000
_cell.length_b   1.000
_cell.length_c   1.000
_cell.angle_alpha   90.00
_cell.angle_beta   90.00
_cell.angle_gamma   90.00
#
_symmetry.space_group_name_H-M   'P 1'
#
loop_
_entity.id
_entity.type
_entity.pdbx_description
1 polymer ?
#
loop_
_entity_poly.entity_id
_entity_poly.type
_entity_poly.pdbx_seq_one_letter_code
_entity_poly.pdbx_strand_id
1 'polypeptide(L)'
;RASRRWAVRNHCGGSRAAEPVADTAVLTIEPGRAFVARLRQALDAAPHASHYLLQDNPDSAPRVRFPSPLVGEGQGGGYRISVVAAPVRDTCKEVIDGLVRRTVPRDSLATVSGPWLFTREALTDALARIEGRERDLRGLVALCEAARLKVRVVLDE
;
A
#
# COMPACT_ATOMS: atom_id res chain seq x y z
N ARG A 1 -65.74 26.22 -12.09
CA ARG A 1 -65.05 24.91 -12.18
C ARG A 1 -63.60 25.12 -11.75
N ALA A 2 -63.17 24.47 -10.68
CA ALA A 2 -61.83 24.59 -10.11
C ALA A 2 -60.82 23.71 -10.86
N SER A 3 -59.55 24.13 -11.00
CA SER A 3 -58.40 23.23 -10.81
C SER A 3 -57.09 23.99 -10.49
N ARG A 4 -56.67 23.78 -9.25
CA ARG A 4 -55.37 23.80 -8.56
C ARG A 4 -54.11 24.29 -9.29
N ARG A 5 -53.47 25.28 -8.64
CA ARG A 5 -52.02 25.56 -8.62
C ARG A 5 -51.26 24.34 -8.10
N TRP A 6 -50.17 23.93 -8.77
CA TRP A 6 -48.98 23.34 -8.14
C TRP A 6 -47.73 23.82 -8.88
N ALA A 7 -46.78 24.35 -8.11
CA ALA A 7 -45.53 24.92 -8.56
C ALA A 7 -44.53 23.83 -8.96
N VAL A 8 -43.82 24.03 -10.07
CA VAL A 8 -42.54 23.37 -10.32
C VAL A 8 -41.51 24.48 -10.50
N ARG A 9 -40.78 24.78 -9.42
CA ARG A 9 -39.52 25.50 -9.53
C ARG A 9 -38.46 24.49 -9.95
N ASN A 10 -37.95 24.67 -11.16
CA ASN A 10 -36.74 23.98 -11.61
C ASN A 10 -35.57 24.49 -10.76
N HIS A 11 -35.21 23.74 -9.72
CA HIS A 11 -33.93 23.89 -9.04
C HIS A 11 -32.94 22.90 -9.67
N CYS A 12 -32.29 23.35 -10.75
CA CYS A 12 -31.02 22.78 -11.15
C CYS A 12 -29.94 23.44 -10.28
N GLY A 13 -29.31 22.69 -9.36
CA GLY A 13 -28.07 23.14 -8.72
C GLY A 13 -27.89 22.70 -7.26
N GLY A 14 -26.79 21.97 -7.01
CA GLY A 14 -26.07 21.87 -5.74
C GLY A 14 -26.71 20.98 -4.67
N SER A 15 -26.12 19.92 -4.13
CA SER A 15 -24.73 19.48 -4.17
C SER A 15 -24.77 17.96 -4.03
N ARG A 16 -24.41 17.21 -5.09
CA ARG A 16 -23.81 15.90 -4.82
C ARG A 16 -22.53 16.24 -4.07
N ALA A 17 -22.44 15.84 -2.80
CA ALA A 17 -21.15 15.75 -2.16
C ALA A 17 -20.24 15.06 -3.17
N ALA A 18 -19.18 15.76 -3.61
CA ALA A 18 -18.16 15.11 -4.39
C ALA A 18 -17.77 13.88 -3.57
N GLU A 19 -17.94 12.68 -4.14
CA GLU A 19 -17.25 11.52 -3.58
C GLU A 19 -15.81 11.97 -3.39
N PRO A 20 -15.21 11.80 -2.20
CA PRO A 20 -13.83 12.18 -2.01
C PRO A 20 -13.04 11.40 -3.05
N VAL A 21 -12.55 12.11 -4.07
CA VAL A 21 -11.65 11.58 -5.09
C VAL A 21 -10.50 11.01 -4.27
N ALA A 22 -10.36 9.69 -4.26
CA ALA A 22 -9.38 9.00 -3.44
C ALA A 22 -7.99 9.49 -3.86
N ASP A 23 -7.42 10.41 -3.07
CA ASP A 23 -6.16 11.10 -3.34
C ASP A 23 -5.01 10.11 -3.14
N THR A 24 -4.78 9.27 -4.15
CA THR A 24 -3.78 8.20 -4.18
C THR A 24 -2.65 8.59 -5.11
N ALA A 25 -1.44 8.67 -4.59
CA ALA A 25 -0.24 8.91 -5.39
C ALA A 25 0.46 7.59 -5.73
N VAL A 26 0.88 7.41 -6.98
CA VAL A 26 1.70 6.26 -7.40
C VAL A 26 3.16 6.69 -7.40
N LEU A 27 4.00 5.99 -6.64
CA LEU A 27 5.41 6.28 -6.47
C LEU A 27 6.26 5.07 -6.87
N THR A 28 7.18 5.26 -7.81
CA THR A 28 8.19 4.25 -8.13
C THR A 28 9.49 4.61 -7.40
N ILE A 29 9.92 3.75 -6.48
CA ILE A 29 11.10 3.99 -5.65
C ILE A 29 12.09 2.86 -5.88
N GLU A 30 13.20 3.17 -6.55
CA GLU A 30 14.26 2.19 -6.70
C GLU A 30 14.81 1.73 -5.33
N PRO A 31 15.04 0.43 -5.13
CA PRO A 31 15.72 -0.08 -3.94
C PRO A 31 17.20 0.35 -3.90
N GLY A 32 17.90 0.01 -2.82
CA GLY A 32 19.35 0.20 -2.71
C GLY A 32 19.79 1.33 -1.76
N ARG A 33 21.01 1.84 -1.97
CA ARG A 33 21.58 2.89 -1.11
C ARG A 33 20.73 4.16 -1.15
N ALA A 34 20.59 4.83 -0.01
CA ALA A 34 19.77 6.03 0.13
C ALA A 34 18.28 5.85 -0.20
N PHE A 35 17.76 4.61 -0.13
CA PHE A 35 16.33 4.30 -0.33
C PHE A 35 15.41 5.24 0.44
N VAL A 36 15.66 5.47 1.74
CA VAL A 36 14.82 6.34 2.57
C VAL A 36 14.83 7.80 2.11
N ALA A 37 15.97 8.30 1.62
CA ALA A 37 16.06 9.67 1.10
C ALA A 37 15.22 9.83 -0.18
N ARG A 38 15.27 8.85 -1.09
CA ARG A 38 14.40 8.84 -2.29
C ARG A 38 12.93 8.74 -1.92
N LEU A 39 12.59 7.91 -0.95
CA LEU A 39 11.22 7.80 -0.45
C LEU A 39 10.72 9.14 0.07
N ARG A 40 11.50 9.83 0.93
CA ARG A 40 11.15 11.18 1.43
C ARG A 40 10.94 12.17 0.28
N GLN A 41 11.88 12.23 -0.66
CA GLN A 41 11.78 13.12 -1.83
C GLN A 41 10.51 12.84 -2.66
N ALA A 42 10.13 11.57 -2.84
CA ALA A 42 8.92 11.21 -3.57
C ALA A 42 7.64 11.58 -2.80
N LEU A 43 7.64 11.47 -1.47
CA LEU A 43 6.51 11.89 -0.63
C LEU A 43 6.35 13.42 -0.64
N ASP A 44 7.46 14.17 -0.66
CA ASP A 44 7.43 15.63 -0.75
C ASP A 44 6.82 16.12 -2.08
N ALA A 45 6.91 15.32 -3.16
CA ALA A 45 6.28 15.61 -4.45
C ALA A 45 4.76 15.34 -4.46
N ALA A 46 4.24 14.58 -3.49
CA ALA A 46 2.82 14.26 -3.34
C ALA A 46 2.34 14.47 -1.89
N PRO A 47 2.40 15.72 -1.38
CA PRO A 47 2.24 15.99 0.05
C PRO A 47 0.79 15.85 0.54
N HIS A 48 -0.19 15.95 -0.35
CA HIS A 48 -1.62 15.93 -0.02
C HIS A 48 -2.27 14.54 -0.15
N ALA A 49 -1.57 13.59 -0.77
CA ALA A 49 -2.09 12.24 -0.97
C ALA A 49 -2.38 11.54 0.37
N SER A 50 -3.59 10.98 0.46
CA SER A 50 -4.04 10.19 1.59
C SER A 50 -3.47 8.77 1.58
N HIS A 51 -3.21 8.25 0.37
CA HIS A 51 -2.71 6.91 0.12
C HIS A 51 -1.57 6.95 -0.89
N TYR A 52 -0.63 6.01 -0.74
CA TYR A 52 0.51 5.88 -1.63
C TYR A 52 0.58 4.45 -2.15
N LEU A 53 0.65 4.32 -3.47
CA LEU A 53 0.93 3.07 -4.17
C LEU A 53 2.42 3.03 -4.51
N LEU A 54 3.21 2.24 -3.78
CA LEU A 54 4.66 2.17 -3.96
C LEU A 54 5.05 0.94 -4.77
N GLN A 55 5.92 1.16 -5.75
CA GLN A 55 6.54 0.12 -6.56
C GLN A 55 8.06 0.19 -6.42
N ASP A 56 8.68 -0.91 -5.99
CA ASP A 56 10.14 -1.07 -5.93
C ASP A 56 10.69 -1.96 -7.06
N ASN A 57 9.81 -2.47 -7.92
CA ASN A 57 10.15 -3.12 -9.18
C ASN A 57 9.38 -2.47 -10.34
N PRO A 58 10.04 -1.75 -11.27
CA PRO A 58 9.38 -1.08 -12.39
C PRO A 58 8.77 -2.06 -13.40
N ASP A 59 9.24 -3.31 -13.46
CA ASP A 59 8.69 -4.34 -14.37
C ASP A 59 7.41 -4.99 -13.82
N SER A 60 7.09 -4.76 -12.54
CA SER A 60 5.83 -5.16 -11.92
C SER A 60 4.73 -4.15 -12.29
N ALA A 61 4.22 -4.21 -13.52
CA ALA A 61 3.01 -3.47 -13.88
C ALA A 61 1.87 -3.84 -12.89
N PRO A 62 1.08 -2.88 -12.38
CA PRO A 62 0.04 -3.18 -11.40
C PRO A 62 -1.08 -3.96 -12.09
N ARG A 63 -1.00 -5.30 -12.04
CA ARG A 63 -2.08 -6.20 -12.48
C ARG A 63 -3.18 -6.31 -11.43
N VAL A 64 -2.87 -5.98 -10.18
CA VAL A 64 -3.81 -6.04 -9.08
C VAL A 64 -4.54 -4.71 -8.94
N ARG A 65 -5.86 -4.76 -9.11
CA ARG A 65 -6.75 -3.72 -8.58
C ARG A 65 -6.81 -3.92 -7.08
N PHE A 66 -6.21 -3.02 -6.29
CA PHE A 66 -6.53 -2.99 -4.88
C PHE A 66 -8.04 -2.75 -4.77
N PRO A 67 -8.78 -3.60 -4.06
CA PRO A 67 -10.12 -3.21 -3.70
C PRO A 67 -10.00 -1.87 -2.96
N SER A 68 -10.80 -0.87 -3.37
CA SER A 68 -10.98 0.33 -2.55
C SER A 68 -11.19 -0.13 -1.11
N PRO A 69 -10.65 0.56 -0.10
CA PRO A 69 -10.96 0.24 1.30
C PRO A 69 -12.48 0.42 1.48
N LEU A 70 -13.23 -0.64 1.21
CA LEU A 70 -14.67 -0.61 1.11
C LEU A 70 -15.24 -0.52 2.53
N VAL A 71 -16.07 0.50 2.70
CA VAL A 71 -16.97 0.71 3.83
C VAL A 71 -17.62 -0.62 4.23
N GLY A 72 -17.27 -1.15 5.40
CA GLY A 72 -17.82 -2.42 5.89
C GLY A 72 -16.98 -3.13 6.95
N GLU A 73 -15.66 -2.92 6.96
CA GLU A 73 -14.82 -3.30 8.11
C GLU A 73 -14.94 -2.22 9.18
N GLY A 74 -15.96 -2.35 10.05
CA GLY A 74 -16.42 -1.32 10.98
C GLY A 74 -15.29 -0.49 11.60
N GLN A 75 -15.34 0.84 11.41
CA GLN A 75 -14.62 1.94 12.09
C GLN A 75 -13.20 1.74 12.68
N GLY A 76 -12.47 0.69 12.30
CA GLY A 76 -11.16 0.35 12.88
C GLY A 76 -10.37 -0.74 12.15
N GLY A 77 -10.85 -1.25 10.99
CA GLY A 77 -10.25 -2.41 10.32
C GLY A 77 -9.41 -2.13 9.06
N GLY A 78 -9.27 -0.87 8.64
CA GLY A 78 -8.46 -0.54 7.46
C GLY A 78 -6.99 -0.86 7.69
N TYR A 79 -6.46 -1.85 6.98
CA TYR A 79 -5.03 -2.17 7.03
C TYR A 79 -4.24 -0.99 6.50
N ARG A 80 -3.42 -0.40 7.39
CA ARG A 80 -2.60 0.79 7.10
C ARG A 80 -1.52 0.54 6.04
N ILE A 81 -1.18 -0.74 5.84
CA ILE A 81 -0.19 -1.22 4.87
C ILE A 81 -0.68 -2.53 4.29
N SER A 82 -0.68 -2.64 2.96
CA SER A 82 -0.89 -3.90 2.27
C SER A 82 0.09 -4.07 1.11
N VAL A 83 0.33 -5.32 0.73
CA VAL A 83 1.22 -5.64 -0.39
C VAL A 83 0.72 -6.84 -1.14
N VAL A 84 0.88 -6.80 -2.46
CA VAL A 84 0.63 -7.95 -3.32
C VAL A 84 1.82 -8.92 -3.25
N ALA A 85 1.50 -10.20 -3.12
CA ALA A 85 2.47 -11.27 -3.12
C ALA A 85 1.93 -12.50 -3.86
N ALA A 86 2.82 -13.38 -4.32
CA ALA A 86 2.46 -14.68 -4.87
C ALA A 86 2.82 -15.78 -3.87
N PRO A 87 1.99 -16.83 -3.68
CA PRO A 87 2.35 -17.96 -2.83
C PRO A 87 3.54 -18.72 -3.41
N VAL A 88 4.42 -19.20 -2.54
CA VAL A 88 5.55 -20.03 -3.00
C VAL A 88 5.06 -21.44 -3.34
N ARG A 89 5.18 -21.82 -4.61
CA ARG A 89 4.73 -23.14 -5.11
C ARG A 89 5.82 -24.20 -5.04
N ASP A 90 7.08 -23.80 -5.17
CA ASP A 90 8.20 -24.73 -5.16
C ASP A 90 8.60 -25.17 -3.74
N THR A 91 9.38 -26.24 -3.66
CA THR A 91 9.95 -26.67 -2.38
C THR A 91 11.09 -25.75 -1.97
N CYS A 92 10.98 -25.11 -0.81
CA CYS A 92 12.04 -24.26 -0.27
C CYS A 92 13.01 -25.04 0.61
N LYS A 93 14.30 -24.74 0.51
CA LYS A 93 15.37 -25.31 1.34
C LYS A 93 16.11 -24.21 2.08
N GLU A 94 16.35 -24.42 3.37
CA GLU A 94 17.27 -23.58 4.15
C GLU A 94 18.69 -24.10 3.92
N VAL A 95 19.57 -23.25 3.41
CA VAL A 95 20.96 -23.58 3.09
C VAL A 95 21.90 -22.74 3.95
N ILE A 96 22.84 -23.38 4.63
CA ILE A 96 23.86 -22.74 5.48
C ILE A 96 25.21 -23.32 5.09
N ASP A 97 26.19 -22.46 4.85
CA ASP A 97 27.56 -22.84 4.45
C ASP A 97 27.59 -23.83 3.27
N GLY A 98 26.67 -23.65 2.31
CA GLY A 98 26.55 -24.50 1.11
C GLY A 98 25.85 -25.84 1.32
N LEU A 99 25.36 -26.15 2.52
CA LEU A 99 24.68 -27.40 2.84
C LEU A 99 23.18 -27.18 3.11
N VAL A 100 22.34 -28.08 2.59
CA VAL A 100 20.89 -28.07 2.86
C VAL A 100 20.65 -28.52 4.30
N ARG A 101 20.18 -27.62 5.15
CA ARG A 101 19.88 -27.89 6.56
C ARG A 101 18.52 -28.52 6.77
N ARG A 102 17.49 -28.00 6.08
CA ARG A 102 16.10 -28.52 6.14
C ARG A 102 15.26 -28.01 4.99
N THR A 103 14.11 -28.65 4.80
CA THR A 103 13.01 -28.11 3.99
C THR A 103 12.23 -27.07 4.80
N VAL A 104 11.90 -25.94 4.19
CA VAL A 104 11.06 -24.90 4.81
C VAL A 104 9.61 -25.12 4.38
N PRO A 105 8.63 -25.10 5.31
CA PRO A 105 7.21 -25.21 4.96
C PRO A 105 6.74 -24.05 4.07
N ARG A 106 6.49 -24.35 2.78
CA ARG A 106 6.11 -23.34 1.77
C ARG A 106 4.75 -22.68 2.02
N ASP A 107 3.86 -23.35 2.76
CA ASP A 107 2.49 -22.87 3.00
C ASP A 107 2.45 -21.57 3.85
N SER A 108 3.58 -21.23 4.46
CA SER A 108 3.77 -19.98 5.21
C SER A 108 4.56 -18.91 4.45
N LEU A 109 4.98 -19.19 3.21
CA LEU A 109 5.87 -18.34 2.42
C LEU A 109 5.13 -17.69 1.25
N ALA A 110 5.42 -16.41 1.05
CA ALA A 110 4.97 -15.67 -0.12
C ALA A 110 6.12 -14.81 -0.66
N THR A 111 6.20 -14.71 -1.98
CA THR A 111 7.11 -13.79 -2.65
C THR A 111 6.40 -12.46 -2.84
N VAL A 112 6.88 -11.42 -2.16
CA VAL A 112 6.38 -10.06 -2.35
C VAL A 112 6.73 -9.58 -3.75
N SER A 113 5.72 -9.25 -4.53
CA SER A 113 5.85 -8.75 -5.92
C SER A 113 5.56 -7.26 -6.04
N GLY A 114 4.89 -6.69 -5.03
CA GLY A 114 4.30 -5.36 -5.12
C GLY A 114 3.15 -5.34 -6.15
N PRO A 115 2.47 -4.21 -6.31
CA PRO A 115 2.63 -2.94 -5.58
C PRO A 115 2.34 -3.02 -4.07
N TRP A 116 2.79 -2.02 -3.33
CA TRP A 116 2.48 -1.78 -1.92
C TRP A 116 1.49 -0.63 -1.79
N LEU A 117 0.52 -0.74 -0.90
CA LEU A 117 -0.36 0.35 -0.51
C LEU A 117 -0.04 0.78 0.91
N PHE A 118 0.20 2.07 1.10
CA PHE A 118 0.41 2.68 2.42
C PHE A 118 -0.59 3.82 2.61
N THR A 119 -1.10 4.00 3.83
CA THR A 119 -1.69 5.28 4.21
C THR A 119 -0.59 6.29 4.53
N ARG A 120 -0.89 7.58 4.38
CA ARG A 120 0.03 8.67 4.74
C ARG A 120 0.51 8.56 6.18
N GLU A 121 -0.38 8.26 7.10
CA GLU A 121 -0.05 8.10 8.52
C GLU A 121 0.90 6.91 8.71
N ALA A 122 0.68 5.81 7.99
CA ALA A 122 1.53 4.61 8.09
C ALA A 122 2.98 4.91 7.71
N LEU A 123 3.19 5.64 6.60
CA LEU A 123 4.52 6.06 6.16
C LEU A 123 5.15 7.07 7.11
N THR A 124 4.38 8.02 7.62
CA THR A 124 4.86 9.00 8.60
C THR A 124 5.35 8.30 9.86
N ASP A 125 4.54 7.39 10.42
CA ASP A 125 4.91 6.59 11.59
C ASP A 125 6.13 5.70 11.30
N ALA A 126 6.20 5.09 10.11
CA ALA A 126 7.32 4.26 9.71
C ALA A 126 8.63 5.05 9.73
N LEU A 127 8.64 6.20 9.06
CA LEU A 127 9.80 7.09 8.95
C LEU A 127 10.26 7.62 10.30
N ALA A 128 9.32 7.98 11.19
CA ALA A 128 9.65 8.40 12.55
C ALA A 128 10.31 7.27 13.36
N ARG A 129 9.83 6.02 13.23
CA ARG A 129 10.38 4.88 13.99
C ARG A 129 11.79 4.47 13.56
N ILE A 130 12.18 4.75 12.32
CA ILE A 130 13.50 4.37 11.78
C ILE A 130 14.51 5.51 11.83
N GLU A 131 14.14 6.67 12.36
CA GLU A 131 15.03 7.84 12.45
C GLU A 131 16.37 7.46 13.09
N GLY A 132 17.47 7.89 12.46
CA GLY A 132 18.84 7.57 12.88
C GLY A 132 19.33 6.17 12.47
N ARG A 133 18.48 5.33 11.86
CA ARG A 133 18.82 3.96 11.41
C ARG A 133 18.64 3.78 9.89
N GLU A 134 18.54 4.87 9.13
CA GLU A 134 18.09 4.82 7.74
C GLU A 134 19.13 4.27 6.75
N ARG A 135 20.42 4.32 7.09
CA ARG A 135 21.53 4.01 6.15
C ARG A 135 21.54 2.57 5.64
N ASP A 136 21.04 1.65 6.45
CA ASP A 136 21.07 0.21 6.19
C ASP A 136 19.80 -0.29 5.50
N LEU A 137 18.78 0.56 5.38
CA LEU A 137 17.52 0.20 4.74
C LEU A 137 17.65 0.30 3.22
N ARG A 138 17.29 -0.79 2.53
CA ARG A 138 17.48 -0.96 1.08
C ARG A 138 16.17 -1.12 0.30
N GLY A 139 15.01 -1.15 0.96
CA GLY A 139 13.72 -1.36 0.29
C GLY A 139 12.54 -1.39 1.26
N LEU A 140 11.34 -1.63 0.73
CA LEU A 140 10.08 -1.55 1.47
C LEU A 140 9.92 -2.65 2.53
N VAL A 141 10.39 -3.87 2.25
CA VAL A 141 10.42 -4.96 3.24
C VAL A 141 11.29 -4.56 4.44
N ALA A 142 12.53 -4.12 4.19
CA ALA A 142 13.46 -3.70 5.24
C ALA A 142 12.91 -2.51 6.05
N LEU A 143 12.24 -1.57 5.40
CA LEU A 143 11.54 -0.47 6.08
C LEU A 143 10.46 -0.99 7.04
N CYS A 144 9.57 -1.88 6.57
CA CYS A 144 8.50 -2.45 7.37
C CYS A 144 9.03 -3.24 8.57
N GLU A 145 10.09 -4.04 8.37
CA GLU A 145 10.76 -4.79 9.42
C GLU A 145 11.38 -3.86 10.47
N ALA A 146 12.17 -2.86 10.05
CA ALA A 146 12.84 -1.93 10.94
C ALA A 146 11.88 -1.04 11.75
N ALA A 147 10.72 -0.70 11.16
CA ALA A 147 9.64 0.05 11.79
C ALA A 147 8.65 -0.84 12.58
N ARG A 148 8.84 -2.17 12.57
CA ARG A 148 7.95 -3.17 13.20
C ARG A 148 6.48 -2.99 12.79
N LEU A 149 6.24 -2.84 11.49
CA LEU A 149 4.90 -2.64 10.95
C LEU A 149 4.25 -3.98 10.61
N LYS A 150 2.94 -4.08 10.87
CA LYS A 150 2.14 -5.21 10.39
C LYS A 150 1.71 -4.92 8.95
N VAL A 151 2.04 -5.83 8.04
CA VAL A 151 1.71 -5.73 6.62
C VAL A 151 0.64 -6.76 6.30
N ARG A 152 -0.45 -6.33 5.65
CA ARG A 152 -1.41 -7.27 5.07
C ARG A 152 -0.88 -7.80 3.75
N VAL A 153 -0.71 -9.12 3.67
CA VAL A 153 -0.40 -9.78 2.41
C VAL A 153 -1.71 -10.04 1.66
N VAL A 154 -1.78 -9.59 0.41
CA VAL A 154 -2.85 -9.88 -0.53
C VAL A 154 -2.25 -10.83 -1.57
N LEU A 155 -2.76 -12.06 -1.64
CA LEU A 155 -2.25 -13.06 -2.58
C LEU A 155 -2.82 -12.83 -3.97
N ASP A 156 -1.95 -12.80 -4.98
CA ASP A 156 -2.29 -12.88 -6.40
C ASP A 156 -2.35 -14.37 -6.78
N GLU A 157 -3.48 -14.83 -7.35
CA GLU A 157 -3.74 -16.25 -7.66
C GLU A 157 -3.28 -16.67 -9.07
#